data_AF-A0AAT9L9C0-F1
#
_entry.id   AF-A0AAT9L9C0-F1
#
_cell.length_a   1.000
_cell.length_b   1.000
_cell.length_c   1.000
_cell.angle_alpha   90.00
_cell.angle_beta   90.00
_cell.angle_gamma   90.00
#
_symmetry.space_group_name_H-M   'P 1'
#
loop_
_entity.id
_entity.type
_entity.pdbx_description
1 polymer ?
#
loop_
_entity_poly.entity_id
_entity_poly.type
_entity_poly.pdbx_seq_one_letter_code
_entity_poly.pdbx_strand_id
1 'polypeptide(L)'
;MNRKSGLMLHEFTKKGGISPGVPTYTTYFPDYDIYVGSVAVEVPGQMNLLRAGQIKGLIPGLPGGAQYEILLQRPGRAVKLMDAQSMGHLWIIVLVILGNIAYVYRVRRKQKPA
;
A
#
# COMPACT_ATOMS: atom_id res chain seq x y z
N MET A 1 -1.51 32.89 -3.81
CA MET A 1 -2.40 32.01 -4.61
C MET A 1 -2.70 32.71 -5.94
N ASN A 2 -2.07 32.29 -7.04
CA ASN A 2 -2.24 32.96 -8.33
C ASN A 2 -3.55 32.48 -9.00
N ARG A 3 -4.33 33.40 -9.60
CA ARG A 3 -5.64 33.12 -10.21
C ARG A 3 -5.58 32.03 -11.29
N LYS A 4 -4.46 31.94 -12.02
CA LYS A 4 -4.27 30.97 -13.12
C LYS A 4 -4.20 29.52 -12.64
N SER A 5 -3.51 29.26 -11.53
CA SER A 5 -3.41 27.92 -10.93
C SER A 5 -4.76 27.41 -10.40
N GLY A 6 -5.61 28.29 -9.87
CA GLY A 6 -6.96 27.92 -9.43
C GLY A 6 -7.91 27.59 -10.60
N LEU A 7 -7.75 28.28 -11.73
CA LEU A 7 -8.52 28.02 -12.96
C LEU A 7 -8.17 26.68 -13.60
N MET A 8 -6.88 26.30 -13.61
CA MET A 8 -6.43 25.01 -14.15
C MET A 8 -7.00 23.84 -13.33
N LEU A 9 -6.93 23.90 -11.99
CA LEU A 9 -7.51 22.86 -11.11
C LEU A 9 -9.03 22.74 -11.29
N HIS A 10 -9.72 23.86 -11.48
CA HIS A 10 -11.17 23.90 -11.71
C HIS A 10 -11.56 23.37 -13.11
N GLU A 11 -10.72 23.54 -14.13
CA GLU A 11 -10.95 22.93 -15.45
C GLU A 11 -10.66 21.43 -15.47
N PHE A 12 -9.59 20.98 -14.80
CA PHE A 12 -9.23 19.56 -14.68
C PHE A 12 -10.33 18.74 -13.99
N THR A 13 -10.92 19.29 -12.92
CA THR A 13 -12.01 18.63 -12.17
C THR A 13 -13.32 18.57 -12.97
N LYS A 14 -13.62 19.57 -13.82
CA LYS A 14 -14.83 19.60 -14.65
C LYS A 14 -14.80 18.68 -15.87
N LYS A 15 -13.63 18.44 -16.46
CA LYS A 15 -13.51 17.72 -17.74
C LYS A 15 -13.58 16.19 -17.65
N GLY A 16 -13.81 15.61 -16.47
CA GLY A 16 -13.86 14.14 -16.32
C GLY A 16 -12.61 13.47 -16.88
N GLY A 17 -11.47 14.17 -16.82
CA GLY A 17 -10.21 13.68 -17.36
C GLY A 17 -9.85 12.39 -16.62
N ILE A 18 -9.71 11.31 -17.39
CA ILE A 18 -9.03 10.09 -16.94
C ILE A 18 -7.76 10.58 -16.25
N SER A 19 -7.73 10.53 -14.91
CA SER A 19 -6.60 11.08 -14.16
C SER A 19 -5.39 10.25 -14.55
N PRO A 20 -4.46 10.79 -15.37
CA PRO A 20 -3.24 10.07 -15.62
C PRO A 20 -2.48 10.19 -14.29
N GLY A 21 -1.89 9.08 -13.84
CA GLY A 21 -1.46 8.95 -12.45
C GLY A 21 -0.48 10.02 -11.98
N VAL A 22 0.12 9.77 -10.83
CA VAL A 22 1.07 10.67 -10.17
C VAL A 22 2.13 11.35 -11.10
N PRO A 23 2.71 10.70 -12.13
CA PRO A 23 3.67 11.33 -13.04
C PRO A 23 3.16 12.58 -13.77
N THR A 24 1.86 12.69 -14.00
CA THR A 24 1.26 13.85 -14.68
C THR A 24 1.30 15.07 -13.79
N TYR A 25 0.90 14.93 -12.53
CA TYR A 25 0.88 16.05 -11.58
C TYR A 25 2.29 16.61 -11.33
N THR A 26 3.29 15.75 -11.25
CA THR A 26 4.70 16.17 -11.11
C THR A 26 5.21 16.93 -12.34
N THR A 27 4.62 16.70 -13.52
CA THR A 27 5.00 17.39 -14.77
C THR A 27 4.31 18.76 -14.89
N TYR A 28 3.03 18.86 -14.52
CA TYR A 28 2.26 20.11 -14.64
C TYR A 28 2.49 21.09 -13.49
N PHE A 29 2.86 20.60 -12.31
CA PHE A 29 3.04 21.40 -11.10
C PHE A 29 4.45 21.18 -10.50
N PRO A 30 5.53 21.50 -11.23
CA PRO A 30 6.89 21.23 -10.75
C PRO A 30 7.29 22.09 -9.53
N ASP A 31 6.65 23.25 -9.34
CA ASP A 31 6.98 24.19 -8.26
C ASP A 31 6.30 23.87 -6.92
N TYR A 32 5.47 22.82 -6.86
CA TYR A 32 4.67 22.49 -5.69
C TYR A 32 5.12 21.20 -5.02
N ASP A 33 5.07 21.19 -3.69
CA ASP A 33 5.31 20.00 -2.89
C ASP A 33 4.13 19.03 -3.00
N ILE A 34 4.33 17.95 -3.75
CA ILE A 34 3.32 16.90 -3.94
C ILE A 34 3.51 15.81 -2.88
N TYR A 35 2.40 15.44 -2.23
CA TYR A 35 2.29 14.32 -1.31
C TYR A 35 1.22 13.36 -1.82
N VAL A 36 1.50 12.06 -1.78
CA VAL A 36 0.63 11.04 -2.37
C VAL A 36 0.19 10.01 -1.34
N GLY A 37 -1.13 9.80 -1.25
CA GLY A 37 -1.71 8.64 -0.59
C GLY A 37 -1.95 7.54 -1.61
N SER A 38 -1.46 6.33 -1.31
CA SER A 38 -1.33 5.26 -2.28
C SER A 38 -1.78 3.93 -1.67
N VAL A 39 -2.51 3.06 -2.34
CA VAL A 39 -2.76 1.70 -1.85
C VAL A 39 -1.46 0.88 -1.88
N ALA A 40 -1.32 -0.12 -1.01
CA ALA A 40 -0.02 -0.79 -0.79
C ALA A 40 0.64 -1.35 -2.09
N VAL A 41 -0.16 -1.70 -3.10
CA VAL A 41 0.31 -2.26 -4.37
C VAL A 41 0.88 -1.24 -5.37
N GLU A 42 0.53 0.05 -5.27
CA GLU A 42 1.07 1.10 -6.15
C GLU A 42 2.31 1.80 -5.59
N VAL A 43 2.61 1.60 -4.30
CA VAL A 43 3.80 2.11 -3.61
C VAL A 43 5.11 1.80 -4.38
N PRO A 44 5.36 0.58 -4.90
CA PRO A 44 6.58 0.31 -5.64
C PRO A 44 6.70 1.12 -6.94
N GLY A 45 5.58 1.36 -7.62
CA GLY A 45 5.55 2.17 -8.85
C GLY A 45 5.85 3.65 -8.60
N GLN A 46 5.46 4.15 -7.42
CA GLN A 46 5.67 5.55 -7.03
C GLN A 46 7.01 5.78 -6.31
N MET A 47 7.68 4.72 -5.85
CA MET A 47 8.96 4.80 -5.16
C MET A 47 10.05 5.48 -6.01
N ASN A 48 10.01 5.30 -7.33
CA ASN A 48 10.96 5.95 -8.24
C ASN A 48 10.78 7.48 -8.23
N LEU A 49 9.54 7.96 -8.20
CA LEU A 49 9.21 9.40 -8.14
C LEU A 49 9.62 10.00 -6.79
N LEU A 50 9.43 9.24 -5.69
CA LEU A 50 9.87 9.64 -4.35
C LEU A 50 11.40 9.75 -4.29
N ARG A 51 12.13 8.76 -4.82
CA ARG A 51 13.61 8.76 -4.85
C ARG A 51 14.19 9.84 -5.76
N ALA A 52 13.50 10.14 -6.86
CA ALA A 52 13.87 11.23 -7.77
C ALA A 52 13.57 12.63 -7.18
N GLY A 53 12.91 12.71 -6.01
CA GLY A 53 12.53 13.97 -5.38
C GLY A 53 11.36 14.70 -6.06
N GLN A 54 10.68 14.04 -7.01
CA GLN A 54 9.51 14.59 -7.70
C GLN A 54 8.26 14.60 -6.82
N ILE A 55 8.24 13.76 -5.79
CA ILE A 55 7.22 13.72 -4.74
C ILE A 55 7.97 13.83 -3.41
N LYS A 56 7.46 14.63 -2.46
CA LYS A 56 8.10 14.80 -1.15
C LYS A 56 7.69 13.77 -0.11
N GLY A 57 6.51 13.16 -0.26
CA GLY A 57 6.05 12.15 0.68
C GLY A 57 5.04 11.18 0.08
N LEU A 58 5.09 9.96 0.60
CA LEU A 58 4.26 8.85 0.19
C LEU A 58 3.67 8.19 1.43
N ILE A 59 2.35 8.10 1.51
CA ILE A 59 1.64 7.39 2.58
C ILE A 59 1.20 6.02 2.03
N PRO A 60 1.87 4.93 2.42
CA PRO A 60 1.62 3.61 1.85
C PRO A 60 0.43 2.91 2.51
N GLY A 61 -0.76 3.09 1.98
CA GLY A 61 -1.96 2.29 2.27
C GLY A 61 -2.23 2.06 3.76
N LEU A 62 -2.61 0.82 4.10
CA LEU A 62 -2.91 0.42 5.47
C LEU A 62 -1.69 0.57 6.42
N PRO A 63 -0.46 0.17 6.06
CA PRO A 63 0.72 0.40 6.90
C PRO A 63 1.01 1.89 7.16
N GLY A 64 0.86 2.74 6.15
CA GLY A 64 1.07 4.18 6.25
C GLY A 64 0.03 4.84 7.16
N GLY A 65 -1.23 4.42 7.05
CA GLY A 65 -2.28 4.83 7.97
C GLY A 65 -2.02 4.39 9.41
N ALA A 66 -1.53 3.15 9.62
CA ALA A 66 -1.18 2.65 10.95
C ALA A 66 -0.01 3.41 11.56
N GLN A 67 1.05 3.67 10.78
CA GLN A 67 2.18 4.49 11.21
C GLN A 67 1.75 5.92 11.56
N TYR A 68 0.80 6.49 10.81
CA TYR A 68 0.23 7.80 11.10
C TYR A 68 -0.55 7.82 12.42
N GLU A 69 -1.40 6.81 12.68
CA GLU A 69 -2.11 6.65 13.97
C GLU A 69 -1.13 6.52 15.15
N ILE A 70 -0.04 5.76 14.97
CA ILE A 70 1.02 5.60 15.98
C ILE A 70 1.75 6.93 16.24
N LEU A 71 2.10 7.66 15.18
CA LEU A 71 2.77 8.95 15.28
C LEU A 71 1.91 9.98 16.02
N LEU A 72 0.59 9.94 15.82
CA LEU A 72 -0.39 10.76 16.55
C LEU A 72 -0.67 10.27 17.99
N GLN A 73 -0.01 9.20 18.44
CA GLN A 73 -0.23 8.55 19.74
C GLN A 73 -1.70 8.16 19.97
N ARG A 74 -2.44 7.89 18.90
CA ARG A 74 -3.87 7.53 18.93
C ARG A 74 -4.07 6.26 18.10
N PRO A 75 -3.69 5.08 18.64
CA PRO A 75 -3.87 3.82 17.94
C PRO A 75 -5.36 3.60 17.69
N GLY A 76 -5.72 3.44 16.42
CA GLY A 76 -7.09 3.41 15.96
C GLY A 76 -7.42 2.14 15.22
N ARG A 77 -8.04 2.30 14.05
CA ARG A 77 -8.51 1.17 13.23
C ARG A 77 -7.38 0.62 12.37
N ALA A 78 -6.50 1.48 11.87
CA ALA A 78 -5.42 1.05 10.98
C ALA A 78 -4.40 0.16 11.71
N VAL A 79 -4.03 0.53 12.95
CA VAL A 79 -3.13 -0.30 13.78
C VAL A 79 -3.74 -1.68 14.05
N LYS A 80 -5.02 -1.73 14.47
CA LYS A 80 -5.71 -3.00 14.75
C LYS A 80 -5.82 -3.90 13.51
N LEU A 81 -6.07 -3.30 12.34
CA LEU A 81 -6.12 -4.04 11.08
C LEU A 81 -4.74 -4.60 10.69
N MET A 82 -3.66 -3.87 11.01
CA MET A 82 -2.29 -4.33 10.78
C MET A 82 -1.93 -5.54 11.68
N ASP A 83 -2.38 -5.54 12.93
CA ASP A 83 -2.24 -6.68 13.84
C ASP A 83 -3.05 -7.90 13.35
N ALA A 84 -4.30 -7.68 12.94
CA ALA A 84 -5.16 -8.73 12.41
C ALA A 84 -4.56 -9.37 11.14
N GLN A 85 -3.99 -8.56 10.24
CA GLN A 85 -3.30 -9.06 9.05
C GLN A 85 -2.13 -9.95 9.46
N SER A 86 -1.30 -9.52 10.42
CA SER A 86 -0.13 -10.28 10.87
C SER A 86 -0.51 -11.63 11.52
N MET A 87 -1.56 -11.65 12.34
CA MET A 87 -2.10 -12.90 12.92
C MET A 87 -2.66 -13.84 11.86
N GLY A 88 -3.35 -13.30 10.85
CA GLY A 88 -3.84 -14.10 9.72
C GLY A 88 -2.72 -14.77 8.94
N HIS A 89 -1.62 -14.05 8.68
CA HIS A 89 -0.45 -14.63 8.00
C HIS A 89 0.20 -15.73 8.84
N LEU A 90 0.32 -15.54 10.16
CA LEU A 90 0.84 -16.56 11.06
C LEU A 90 -0.02 -17.83 11.03
N TRP A 91 -1.35 -17.68 11.02
CA TRP A 91 -2.27 -18.81 10.96
C TRP A 91 -2.12 -19.63 9.68
N ILE A 92 -1.99 -18.96 8.52
CA ILE A 92 -1.75 -19.62 7.24
C ILE A 92 -0.44 -20.43 7.29
N ILE A 93 0.63 -19.85 7.82
CA ILE A 93 1.93 -20.55 7.96
C ILE A 93 1.77 -21.82 8.80
N VAL A 94 1.09 -21.73 9.94
CA VAL A 94 0.83 -22.89 10.82
C VAL A 94 0.06 -23.98 10.07
N LEU A 95 -1.00 -23.63 9.34
CA LEU A 95 -1.79 -24.58 8.56
C LEU A 95 -0.97 -25.25 7.44
N VAL A 96 -0.09 -24.51 6.78
CA VAL A 96 0.81 -25.07 5.75
C VAL A 96 1.77 -26.09 6.36
N ILE A 97 2.37 -25.78 7.53
CA ILE A 97 3.26 -26.70 8.24
C ILE A 97 2.50 -27.97 8.64
N LEU A 98 1.31 -27.84 9.24
CA LEU A 98 0.48 -28.98 9.61
C LEU A 98 0.08 -29.83 8.40
N GLY A 99 -0.28 -29.19 7.29
CA GLY A 99 -0.59 -29.87 6.02
C GLY A 99 0.59 -30.68 5.49
N ASN A 100 1.80 -30.12 5.55
CA ASN A 100 3.02 -30.82 5.15
C ASN A 100 3.33 -32.03 6.06
N ILE A 101 3.16 -31.88 7.37
CA ILE A 101 3.34 -32.99 8.33
C ILE A 101 2.34 -34.12 8.04
N ALA A 102 1.06 -33.77 7.87
CA ALA A 102 0.01 -34.74 7.56
C ALA A 102 0.27 -35.47 6.23
N TYR A 103 0.76 -34.75 5.21
CA TYR A 103 1.14 -35.33 3.93
C TYR A 103 2.26 -36.37 4.09
N VAL A 104 3.35 -36.02 4.79
CA VAL A 104 4.48 -36.93 5.02
C VAL A 104 4.03 -38.17 5.80
N TYR A 105 3.19 -37.99 6.82
CA TYR A 105 2.65 -39.10 7.61
C TYR A 105 1.78 -40.05 6.75
N ARG A 106 0.95 -39.49 5.87
CA ARG A 106 0.10 -40.25 4.94
C ARG A 106 0.93 -41.03 3.92
N VAL A 107 1.95 -40.43 3.34
CA VAL A 107 2.83 -41.08 2.36
C VAL A 107 3.61 -42.23 3.00
N ARG A 108 4.17 -42.04 4.19
CA ARG A 108 4.90 -43.09 4.92
C ARG A 108 4.03 -44.30 5.29
N ARG A 109 2.74 -44.09 5.60
CA ARG A 109 1.80 -45.19 5.89
C ARG A 109 1.44 -46.02 4.66
N LYS A 110 1.49 -45.45 3.45
CA LYS A 110 1.23 -46.19 2.20
C LYS A 110 2.42 -47.05 1.72
N GLN A 111 3.61 -46.86 2.30
CA GLN A 111 4.85 -47.57 1.91
C GLN A 111 5.20 -48.75 2.81
N LYS A 112 4.32 -49.22 3.71
CA LYS A 112 4.48 -50.56 4.30
C LYS A 112 3.94 -51.59 3.30
N PRO A 113 4.79 -52.37 2.61
CA PRO A 113 4.31 -53.58 1.96
C PRO A 113 3.85 -54.54 3.07
N ALA A 114 2.75 -55.25 2.79
CA ALA A 114 2.28 -56.38 3.60
C ALA A 114 3.33 -57.49 3.64
#